data_AF-A0A9J7DST6-F1
#
_entry.id   AF-A0A9J7DST6-F1
#
_cell.length_a   1.000
_cell.length_b   1.000
_cell.length_c   1.000
_cell.angle_alpha   90.00
_cell.angle_beta   90.00
_cell.angle_gamma   90.00
#
_symmetry.space_group_name_H-M   'P 1'
#
loop_
_entity.id
_entity.type
_entity.pdbx_description
1 polymer ?
#
loop_
_entity_poly.entity_id
_entity_poly.type
_entity_poly.pdbx_seq_one_letter_code
_entity_poly.pdbx_strand_id
1 'polypeptide(L)'
;MHSIGGWKLAQRPNYVTNTNKTYPYSECPYLGEYRLVKLPVSLNNLIEHVDYWGEGRIVTQHGISGFSDCYNVNHVFQLVSNGPDRGRKIPNRIPVVNYVNCDTSPYIKDHSVEVVTVMGAPINNSCARDIARMINPDAGKVVAYGFETNSAEIRNLRTELKKKSMFHYPKYPLPSKLQGLTLFDSDMTFLNLTEIKDILYKKVTDGSYDDAISLTKDMDTEAGSEAVGDVVIKLIGEKCINVMTYAYKLWNTGATDVIYNSFPTPFQVILKGEAVTIVSKEYQQAMKLDASDPKTDTPVFGDGNDKISKKVSWKFQTEIENDNVVFKICNLEHNMYLKLDANTDSLGDRKVLASADSDGNYTYYVEPAMTNGHVVFRLIDSQYHQAVKMDDKEGPNGNRSLWGHNGDPRGNNKSLDWVIAANTKIWEKEAIEI
;
A
#
# COMPACT_ATOMS: atom_id res chain seq x y z
N MET A 1 -15.12 16.53 -39.99
CA MET A 1 -16.51 16.97 -39.73
C MET A 1 -17.40 15.73 -39.69
N HIS A 2 -17.93 15.34 -38.53
CA HIS A 2 -18.78 14.16 -38.39
C HIS A 2 -20.19 14.49 -38.92
N SER A 3 -20.77 13.63 -39.74
CA SER A 3 -22.12 13.84 -40.28
C SER A 3 -22.97 12.59 -40.18
N ILE A 4 -24.23 12.76 -39.78
CA ILE A 4 -25.20 11.66 -39.74
C ILE A 4 -25.39 11.01 -41.12
N GLY A 5 -25.36 11.81 -42.19
CA GLY A 5 -25.48 11.33 -43.56
C GLY A 5 -24.32 10.42 -43.96
N GLY A 6 -23.08 10.87 -43.73
CA GLY A 6 -21.89 10.06 -43.98
C GLY A 6 -21.87 8.78 -43.16
N TRP A 7 -22.28 8.87 -41.89
CA TRP A 7 -22.35 7.71 -41.01
C TRP A 7 -23.42 6.68 -41.44
N LYS A 8 -24.61 7.13 -41.85
CA LYS A 8 -25.69 6.24 -42.32
C LYS A 8 -25.30 5.47 -43.58
N LEU A 9 -24.52 6.09 -44.46
CA LEU A 9 -24.06 5.50 -45.73
C LEU A 9 -22.78 4.67 -45.58
N ALA A 10 -22.10 4.75 -44.44
CA ALA A 10 -20.89 4.01 -44.19
C ALA A 10 -21.14 2.50 -44.14
N GLN A 11 -20.15 1.73 -44.59
CA GLN A 11 -20.18 0.27 -44.50
C GLN A 11 -20.21 -0.18 -43.03
N ARG A 12 -20.81 -1.36 -42.80
CA ARG A 12 -20.84 -2.03 -41.51
C ARG A 12 -19.43 -2.26 -40.92
N PRO A 13 -19.29 -2.43 -39.60
CA PRO A 13 -18.02 -2.76 -38.98
C PRO A 13 -17.39 -4.04 -39.54
N ASN A 14 -16.07 -4.09 -39.47
CA ASN A 14 -15.31 -5.27 -39.85
C ASN A 14 -15.20 -6.26 -38.69
N TYR A 15 -16.11 -7.24 -38.66
CA TYR A 15 -16.09 -8.33 -37.69
C TYR A 15 -15.25 -9.55 -38.12
N VAL A 16 -14.45 -9.43 -39.17
CA VAL A 16 -13.41 -10.42 -39.49
C VAL A 16 -12.18 -10.20 -38.60
N THR A 17 -11.86 -8.94 -38.31
CA THR A 17 -10.72 -8.53 -37.48
C THR A 17 -11.11 -8.13 -36.06
N ASN A 18 -12.41 -7.92 -35.81
CA ASN A 18 -12.96 -7.57 -34.49
C ASN A 18 -14.03 -8.59 -34.09
N THR A 19 -14.15 -8.87 -32.80
CA THR A 19 -15.21 -9.72 -32.27
C THR A 19 -16.54 -8.97 -32.29
N ASN A 20 -17.60 -9.60 -32.80
CA ASN A 20 -18.95 -9.06 -32.73
C ASN A 20 -19.54 -9.29 -31.34
N LYS A 21 -19.63 -8.23 -30.52
CA LYS A 21 -20.16 -8.33 -29.15
C LYS A 21 -21.68 -8.28 -29.15
N THR A 22 -22.30 -8.78 -28.08
CA THR A 22 -23.76 -8.73 -27.92
C THR A 22 -24.22 -7.29 -27.70
N TYR A 23 -25.35 -6.90 -28.33
CA TYR A 23 -25.91 -5.55 -28.30
C TYR A 23 -24.97 -4.43 -28.83
N PRO A 24 -24.39 -4.55 -30.04
CA PRO A 24 -23.51 -3.53 -30.58
C PRO A 24 -24.32 -2.33 -31.09
N TYR A 25 -24.10 -1.13 -30.53
CA TYR A 25 -24.78 0.11 -30.99
C TYR A 25 -24.10 0.77 -32.20
N SER A 26 -23.25 0.00 -32.89
CA SER A 26 -22.55 0.39 -34.12
C SER A 26 -23.44 0.61 -35.32
N GLU A 27 -24.59 -0.03 -35.39
CA GLU A 27 -25.48 0.03 -36.56
C GLU A 27 -26.70 0.92 -36.35
N CYS A 28 -26.96 1.34 -35.12
CA CYS A 28 -28.14 2.14 -34.77
C CYS A 28 -27.77 3.61 -34.56
N PRO A 29 -28.33 4.55 -35.35
CA PRO A 29 -28.29 5.97 -35.00
C PRO A 29 -29.27 6.24 -33.85
N TYR A 30 -28.98 7.25 -33.03
CA TYR A 30 -29.87 7.73 -31.97
C TYR A 30 -31.12 8.38 -32.58
N LEU A 31 -32.12 7.57 -32.94
CA LEU A 31 -33.42 8.01 -33.46
C LEU A 31 -34.53 7.21 -32.78
N GLY A 32 -34.88 7.61 -31.56
CA GLY A 32 -36.23 7.48 -30.98
C GLY A 32 -36.84 6.09 -30.76
N GLU A 33 -36.25 5.01 -31.28
CA GLU A 33 -36.80 3.66 -31.21
C GLU A 33 -35.74 2.70 -30.68
N TYR A 34 -36.19 1.84 -29.76
CA TYR A 34 -35.44 0.91 -28.91
C TYR A 34 -34.84 1.50 -27.62
N ARG A 35 -35.47 1.15 -26.49
CA ARG A 35 -34.84 1.18 -25.17
C ARG A 35 -33.67 0.21 -25.22
N LEU A 36 -32.47 0.76 -25.30
CA LEU A 36 -31.24 -0.02 -25.36
C LEU A 36 -31.05 -0.76 -24.04
N VAL A 37 -30.69 -2.03 -24.13
CA VAL A 37 -30.46 -2.86 -22.96
C VAL A 37 -29.16 -2.38 -22.32
N LYS A 38 -29.25 -1.75 -21.15
CA LYS A 38 -28.04 -1.34 -20.41
C LYS A 38 -27.16 -2.55 -20.12
N LEU A 39 -25.92 -2.49 -20.57
CA LEU A 39 -24.89 -3.49 -20.35
C LEU A 39 -24.28 -3.34 -18.95
N PRO A 40 -23.86 -4.44 -18.32
CA PRO A 40 -24.17 -5.82 -18.67
C PRO A 40 -25.65 -6.12 -18.39
N VAL A 41 -26.25 -7.04 -19.14
CA VAL A 41 -27.68 -7.39 -18.98
C VAL A 41 -27.93 -7.99 -17.60
N SER A 42 -27.12 -8.97 -17.22
CA SER A 42 -27.07 -9.56 -15.88
C SER A 42 -26.32 -8.64 -14.92
N LEU A 43 -26.83 -8.49 -13.69
CA LEU A 43 -26.14 -7.76 -12.62
C LEU A 43 -24.94 -8.53 -12.05
N ASN A 44 -24.87 -9.84 -12.28
CA ASN A 44 -23.78 -10.69 -11.77
C ASN A 44 -22.61 -10.82 -12.76
N ASN A 45 -22.67 -10.14 -13.90
CA ASN A 45 -21.63 -10.16 -14.91
C ASN A 45 -20.97 -8.78 -14.97
N LEU A 46 -19.70 -8.74 -15.36
CA LEU A 46 -19.02 -7.50 -15.70
C LEU A 46 -18.75 -7.46 -17.22
N ILE A 47 -18.63 -6.25 -17.76
CA ILE A 47 -18.11 -6.01 -19.09
C ILE A 47 -16.58 -6.11 -18.99
N GLU A 48 -16.00 -7.08 -19.69
CA GLU A 48 -14.55 -7.33 -19.59
C GLU A 48 -13.70 -6.16 -20.08
N HIS A 49 -14.10 -5.49 -21.16
CA HIS A 49 -13.29 -4.45 -21.78
C HIS A 49 -14.12 -3.38 -22.52
N VAL A 50 -13.93 -2.13 -22.11
CA VAL A 50 -14.35 -0.93 -22.83
C VAL A 50 -13.12 -0.13 -23.27
N ASP A 51 -13.01 0.18 -24.55
CA ASP A 51 -11.97 1.05 -25.10
C ASP A 51 -12.53 2.44 -25.37
N TYR A 52 -12.18 3.39 -24.50
CA TYR A 52 -12.64 4.76 -24.57
C TYR A 52 -11.90 5.52 -25.67
N TRP A 53 -12.67 6.15 -26.56
CA TRP A 53 -12.21 6.69 -27.85
C TRP A 53 -11.68 5.65 -28.83
N GLY A 54 -11.92 4.37 -28.56
CA GLY A 54 -11.54 3.27 -29.43
C GLY A 54 -12.27 3.28 -30.78
N GLU A 55 -11.65 2.62 -31.76
CA GLU A 55 -12.18 2.43 -33.11
C GLU A 55 -12.14 0.95 -33.55
N GLY A 56 -11.92 0.03 -32.60
CA GLY A 56 -11.54 -1.36 -32.86
C GLY A 56 -10.05 -1.52 -33.14
N ARG A 57 -9.60 -2.76 -33.41
CA ARG A 57 -8.20 -3.04 -33.72
C ARG A 57 -7.85 -2.53 -35.11
N ILE A 58 -6.88 -1.62 -35.18
CA ILE A 58 -6.36 -1.06 -36.43
C ILE A 58 -4.89 -1.43 -36.55
N VAL A 59 -4.54 -2.05 -37.68
CA VAL A 59 -3.16 -2.39 -38.03
C VAL A 59 -2.76 -1.58 -39.26
N THR A 60 -1.70 -0.78 -39.11
CA THR A 60 -1.13 0.03 -40.19
C THR A 60 0.37 -0.17 -40.27
N GLN A 61 1.00 0.36 -41.32
CA GLN A 61 2.46 0.43 -41.43
C GLN A 61 3.12 1.25 -40.31
N HIS A 62 2.39 2.16 -39.68
CA HIS A 62 2.88 3.00 -38.59
C HIS A 62 2.77 2.30 -37.23
N GLY A 63 1.98 1.22 -37.14
CA GLY A 63 1.78 0.47 -35.92
C GLY A 63 0.34 0.01 -35.71
N ILE A 64 0.11 -0.49 -34.50
CA ILE A 64 -1.13 -1.10 -34.03
C ILE A 64 -1.78 -0.21 -32.96
N SER A 65 -3.07 0.06 -33.10
CA SER A 65 -3.93 0.67 -32.07
C SER A 65 -5.21 -0.13 -31.85
N GLY A 66 -5.85 0.10 -30.70
CA GLY A 66 -7.15 -0.46 -30.36
C GLY A 66 -7.15 -1.97 -30.16
N PHE A 67 -8.31 -2.47 -29.77
CA PHE A 67 -8.49 -3.87 -29.36
C PHE A 67 -9.63 -4.52 -30.15
N SER A 68 -9.44 -5.81 -30.49
CA SER A 68 -10.40 -6.54 -31.31
C SER A 68 -11.63 -6.99 -30.51
N ASP A 69 -11.50 -7.16 -29.19
CA ASP A 69 -12.50 -7.79 -28.34
C ASP A 69 -13.05 -6.87 -27.23
N CYS A 70 -13.51 -5.67 -27.61
CA CYS A 70 -14.01 -4.67 -26.68
C CYS A 70 -15.28 -3.97 -27.19
N TYR A 71 -15.93 -3.21 -26.30
CA TYR A 71 -16.87 -2.14 -26.69
C TYR A 71 -16.10 -0.84 -26.87
N ASN A 72 -16.39 -0.09 -27.93
CA ASN A 72 -15.64 1.13 -28.27
C ASN A 72 -16.47 2.38 -27.97
N VAL A 73 -16.10 3.21 -26.99
CA VAL A 73 -16.81 4.47 -26.74
C VAL A 73 -16.32 5.52 -27.73
N ASN A 74 -17.22 6.14 -28.50
CA ASN A 74 -16.82 7.20 -29.42
C ASN A 74 -17.97 8.15 -29.77
N HIS A 75 -17.65 9.26 -30.44
CA HIS A 75 -18.62 10.20 -30.97
C HIS A 75 -19.68 9.46 -31.82
N VAL A 76 -20.96 9.82 -31.65
CA VAL A 76 -22.13 9.14 -32.23
C VAL A 76 -22.11 9.00 -33.76
N PHE A 77 -21.36 9.85 -34.46
CA PHE A 77 -21.16 9.78 -35.92
C PHE A 77 -19.72 9.54 -36.35
N GLN A 78 -18.86 9.07 -35.43
CA GLN A 78 -17.50 8.69 -35.79
C GLN A 78 -17.49 7.43 -36.65
N LEU A 79 -16.63 7.46 -37.67
CA LEU A 79 -16.24 6.34 -38.50
C LEU A 79 -14.77 6.04 -38.22
N VAL A 80 -14.32 4.82 -38.51
CA VAL A 80 -12.92 4.44 -38.39
C VAL A 80 -12.06 5.44 -39.15
N SER A 81 -11.10 6.05 -38.46
CA SER A 81 -10.35 7.21 -38.92
C SER A 81 -9.20 6.85 -39.86
N ASN A 82 -8.61 5.66 -39.69
CA ASN A 82 -7.42 5.24 -40.41
C ASN A 82 -7.34 3.72 -40.65
N GLY A 83 -6.34 3.31 -41.44
CA GLY A 83 -6.07 1.91 -41.75
C GLY A 83 -7.05 1.29 -42.76
N PRO A 84 -7.02 -0.04 -42.93
CA PRO A 84 -7.79 -0.74 -43.97
C PRO A 84 -9.31 -0.58 -43.85
N ASP A 85 -9.81 -0.34 -42.65
CA ASP A 85 -11.24 -0.16 -42.37
C ASP A 85 -11.68 1.31 -42.33
N ARG A 86 -10.82 2.25 -42.77
CA ARG A 86 -11.12 3.68 -42.79
C ARG A 86 -12.46 3.97 -43.48
N GLY A 87 -13.30 4.77 -42.84
CA GLY A 87 -14.62 5.15 -43.32
C GLY A 87 -15.73 4.13 -43.03
N ARG A 88 -15.43 2.99 -42.40
CA ARG A 88 -16.44 2.06 -41.88
C ARG A 88 -16.98 2.52 -40.54
N LYS A 89 -18.15 2.02 -40.15
CA LYS A 89 -18.67 2.21 -38.78
C LYS A 89 -17.76 1.48 -37.78
N ILE A 90 -17.59 2.09 -36.60
CA ILE A 90 -16.77 1.51 -35.51
C ILE A 90 -17.43 0.23 -34.97
N PRO A 91 -16.70 -0.88 -34.75
CA PRO A 91 -17.23 -2.11 -34.16
C PRO A 91 -17.63 -1.93 -32.69
N ASN A 92 -18.73 -2.57 -32.28
CA ASN A 92 -19.30 -2.53 -30.92
C ASN A 92 -19.35 -1.14 -30.27
N ARG A 93 -19.70 -0.10 -31.05
CA ARG A 93 -19.62 1.28 -30.61
C ARG A 93 -20.65 1.56 -29.52
N ILE A 94 -20.22 2.25 -28.47
CA ILE A 94 -21.06 2.89 -27.46
C ILE A 94 -21.02 4.41 -27.75
N PRO A 95 -22.12 5.03 -28.18
CA PRO A 95 -22.07 6.41 -28.65
C PRO A 95 -22.10 7.42 -27.50
N VAL A 96 -21.26 8.45 -27.59
CA VAL A 96 -21.38 9.71 -26.83
C VAL A 96 -21.73 10.86 -27.77
N VAL A 97 -22.32 11.92 -27.22
CA VAL A 97 -22.83 13.04 -28.01
C VAL A 97 -21.70 13.75 -28.76
N ASN A 98 -20.62 14.06 -28.06
CA ASN A 98 -19.42 14.66 -28.64
C ASN A 98 -18.19 14.45 -27.73
N TYR A 99 -17.04 15.00 -28.12
CA TYR A 99 -15.79 14.87 -27.37
C TYR A 99 -15.73 15.67 -26.06
N VAL A 100 -16.72 16.53 -25.78
CA VAL A 100 -16.79 17.36 -24.57
C VAL A 100 -17.82 16.82 -23.58
N ASN A 101 -18.95 16.32 -24.08
CA ASN A 101 -20.07 15.79 -23.32
C ASN A 101 -20.08 14.27 -23.46
N CYS A 102 -19.35 13.63 -22.55
CA CYS A 102 -19.15 12.19 -22.50
C CYS A 102 -20.08 11.60 -21.43
N ASP A 103 -21.07 10.82 -21.86
CA ASP A 103 -22.00 10.13 -20.98
C ASP A 103 -22.44 8.82 -21.64
N THR A 104 -22.01 7.70 -21.08
CA THR A 104 -22.41 6.36 -21.52
C THR A 104 -23.40 5.70 -20.58
N SER A 105 -23.91 6.41 -19.57
CA SER A 105 -24.90 5.89 -18.60
C SER A 105 -26.20 5.36 -19.22
N PRO A 106 -26.65 5.80 -20.42
CA PRO A 106 -27.78 5.16 -21.10
C PRO A 106 -27.49 3.74 -21.61
N TYR A 107 -26.22 3.37 -21.74
CA TYR A 107 -25.76 2.12 -22.39
C TYR A 107 -25.01 1.20 -21.43
N ILE A 108 -24.25 1.75 -20.49
CA ILE A 108 -23.37 1.02 -19.57
C ILE A 108 -23.77 1.35 -18.14
N LYS A 109 -24.07 0.33 -17.34
CA LYS A 109 -24.38 0.46 -15.91
C LYS A 109 -23.15 0.94 -15.14
N ASP A 110 -23.37 1.63 -14.05
CA ASP A 110 -22.30 2.04 -13.14
C ASP A 110 -21.60 0.81 -12.56
N HIS A 111 -20.31 0.93 -12.25
CA HIS A 111 -19.54 -0.11 -11.56
C HIS A 111 -19.53 -1.49 -12.23
N SER A 112 -19.64 -1.53 -13.54
CA SER A 112 -19.90 -2.77 -14.29
C SER A 112 -18.83 -3.16 -15.29
N VAL A 113 -17.71 -2.42 -15.34
CA VAL A 113 -16.61 -2.67 -16.27
C VAL A 113 -15.34 -3.12 -15.53
N GLU A 114 -14.69 -4.17 -16.01
CA GLU A 114 -13.41 -4.68 -15.46
C GLU A 114 -12.21 -3.90 -16.00
N VAL A 115 -12.16 -3.65 -17.31
CA VAL A 115 -11.04 -2.93 -17.93
C VAL A 115 -11.57 -1.78 -18.75
N VAL A 116 -11.09 -0.57 -18.45
CA VAL A 116 -11.24 0.57 -19.34
C VAL A 116 -9.87 0.94 -19.90
N THR A 117 -9.75 0.96 -21.22
CA THR A 117 -8.58 1.55 -21.89
C THR A 117 -8.94 2.91 -22.45
N VAL A 118 -7.97 3.81 -22.60
CA VAL A 118 -8.18 5.09 -23.28
C VAL A 118 -6.91 5.48 -24.04
N MET A 119 -7.09 5.97 -25.28
CA MET A 119 -5.99 6.36 -26.16
C MET A 119 -6.33 7.55 -27.05
N GLY A 120 -5.33 8.36 -27.38
CA GLY A 120 -5.32 9.32 -28.51
C GLY A 120 -6.24 10.56 -28.43
N ALA A 121 -7.35 10.51 -27.70
CA ALA A 121 -8.30 11.62 -27.58
C ALA A 121 -8.34 12.22 -26.16
N PRO A 122 -8.71 13.50 -26.02
CA PRO A 122 -8.52 14.23 -24.77
C PRO A 122 -9.37 13.66 -23.63
N ILE A 123 -8.74 13.42 -22.49
CA ILE A 123 -9.42 13.03 -21.26
C ILE A 123 -9.83 14.30 -20.49
N ASN A 124 -10.91 14.93 -20.93
CA ASN A 124 -11.51 16.02 -20.18
C ASN A 124 -12.29 15.52 -18.94
N ASN A 125 -12.79 16.44 -18.14
CA ASN A 125 -13.55 16.13 -16.93
C ASN A 125 -14.78 15.24 -17.16
N SER A 126 -15.49 15.41 -18.29
CA SER A 126 -16.66 14.57 -18.60
C SER A 126 -16.24 13.13 -18.92
N CYS A 127 -15.18 12.97 -19.71
CA CYS A 127 -14.61 11.67 -20.05
C CYS A 127 -14.09 10.95 -18.79
N ALA A 128 -13.27 11.62 -17.98
CA ALA A 128 -12.75 11.06 -16.72
C ALA A 128 -13.87 10.60 -15.78
N ARG A 129 -14.93 11.41 -15.64
CA ARG A 129 -16.08 11.07 -14.78
C ARG A 129 -16.83 9.86 -15.30
N ASP A 130 -17.04 9.74 -16.61
CA ASP A 130 -17.76 8.61 -17.19
C ASP A 130 -16.94 7.31 -17.08
N ILE A 131 -15.60 7.38 -17.28
CA ILE A 131 -14.68 6.26 -17.01
C ILE A 131 -14.78 5.82 -15.54
N ALA A 132 -14.66 6.76 -14.59
CA ALA A 132 -14.73 6.46 -13.16
C ALA A 132 -16.12 5.97 -12.71
N ARG A 133 -17.20 6.37 -13.40
CA ARG A 133 -18.55 5.88 -13.15
C ARG A 133 -18.70 4.40 -13.53
N MET A 134 -18.21 4.01 -14.72
CA MET A 134 -18.44 2.66 -15.24
C MET A 134 -17.50 1.61 -14.64
N ILE A 135 -16.28 2.00 -14.25
CA ILE A 135 -15.29 1.05 -13.74
C ILE A 135 -15.75 0.44 -12.40
N ASN A 136 -15.63 -0.89 -12.30
CA ASN A 136 -15.92 -1.61 -11.07
C ASN A 136 -14.82 -1.32 -10.02
N PRO A 137 -15.16 -0.91 -8.79
CA PRO A 137 -14.16 -0.51 -7.80
C PRO A 137 -13.39 -1.69 -7.20
N ASP A 138 -13.95 -2.90 -7.26
CA ASP A 138 -13.41 -4.09 -6.59
C ASP A 138 -12.56 -4.97 -7.53
N ALA A 139 -12.89 -4.96 -8.83
CA ALA A 139 -12.22 -5.77 -9.86
C ALA A 139 -11.57 -4.92 -10.98
N GLY A 140 -11.87 -3.63 -11.02
CA GLY A 140 -11.56 -2.79 -12.16
C GLY A 140 -10.09 -2.39 -12.27
N LYS A 141 -9.68 -2.08 -13.49
CA LYS A 141 -8.43 -1.38 -13.83
C LYS A 141 -8.64 -0.43 -15.01
N VAL A 142 -7.91 0.67 -15.01
CA VAL A 142 -7.90 1.65 -16.10
C VAL A 142 -6.50 1.79 -16.66
N VAL A 143 -6.35 1.72 -17.98
CA VAL A 143 -5.05 1.89 -18.66
C VAL A 143 -5.13 3.01 -19.68
N ALA A 144 -4.31 4.05 -19.51
CA ALA A 144 -4.21 5.17 -20.44
C ALA A 144 -2.92 5.06 -21.25
N TYR A 145 -3.00 5.08 -22.59
CA TYR A 145 -1.85 4.93 -23.48
C TYR A 145 -1.45 6.24 -24.14
N GLY A 146 -0.14 6.51 -24.20
CA GLY A 146 0.42 7.63 -24.94
C GLY A 146 0.17 9.01 -24.32
N PHE A 147 -0.01 9.07 -23.00
CA PHE A 147 -0.18 10.33 -22.27
C PHE A 147 1.01 10.59 -21.36
N GLU A 148 1.43 11.86 -21.28
CA GLU A 148 2.42 12.28 -20.29
C GLU A 148 1.84 12.25 -18.87
N THR A 149 2.64 11.79 -17.90
CA THR A 149 2.26 11.60 -16.48
C THR A 149 1.63 12.83 -15.82
N ASN A 150 2.07 14.04 -16.22
CA ASN A 150 1.64 15.31 -15.63
C ASN A 150 0.68 16.11 -16.52
N SER A 151 0.21 15.50 -17.62
CA SER A 151 -0.74 16.12 -18.55
C SER A 151 -2.07 16.48 -17.86
N ALA A 152 -2.83 17.42 -18.43
CA ALA A 152 -4.14 17.78 -17.89
C ALA A 152 -5.10 16.59 -17.92
N GLU A 153 -4.97 15.75 -18.95
CA GLU A 153 -5.73 14.54 -19.21
C GLU A 153 -5.57 13.53 -18.06
N ILE A 154 -4.32 13.23 -17.70
CA ILE A 154 -4.03 12.29 -16.61
C ILE A 154 -4.42 12.87 -15.26
N ARG A 155 -4.27 14.19 -15.05
CA ARG A 155 -4.75 14.84 -13.81
C ARG A 155 -6.27 14.72 -13.67
N ASN A 156 -7.03 14.93 -14.74
CA ASN A 156 -8.49 14.77 -14.72
C ASN A 156 -8.86 13.32 -14.40
N LEU A 157 -8.22 12.35 -15.06
CA LEU A 157 -8.46 10.93 -14.82
C LEU A 157 -8.15 10.53 -13.38
N ARG A 158 -6.95 10.88 -12.89
CA ARG A 158 -6.51 10.58 -11.52
C ARG A 158 -7.46 11.17 -10.48
N THR A 159 -7.95 12.38 -10.70
CA THR A 159 -8.87 13.05 -9.76
C THR A 159 -10.18 12.28 -9.60
N GLU A 160 -10.76 11.78 -10.70
CA GLU A 160 -12.01 11.01 -10.63
C GLU A 160 -11.79 9.57 -10.14
N LEU A 161 -10.67 8.93 -10.51
CA LEU A 161 -10.33 7.57 -10.06
C LEU A 161 -9.95 7.50 -8.58
N LYS A 162 -9.30 8.53 -8.02
CA LYS A 162 -9.03 8.62 -6.57
C LYS A 162 -10.32 8.57 -5.73
N LYS A 163 -11.44 9.12 -6.24
CA LYS A 163 -12.76 9.03 -5.57
C LYS A 163 -13.33 7.61 -5.53
N LYS A 164 -12.75 6.69 -6.31
CA LYS A 164 -13.07 5.25 -6.34
C LYS A 164 -11.96 4.41 -5.70
N SER A 165 -11.04 5.04 -4.97
CA SER A 165 -9.88 4.37 -4.36
C SER A 165 -9.03 3.58 -5.36
N MET A 166 -8.91 4.11 -6.58
CA MET A 166 -8.04 3.54 -7.61
C MET A 166 -6.77 4.38 -7.77
N PHE A 167 -5.62 3.72 -7.71
CA PHE A 167 -4.31 4.38 -7.65
C PHE A 167 -3.40 3.93 -8.78
N HIS A 168 -2.51 4.81 -9.20
CA HIS A 168 -1.57 4.55 -10.28
C HIS A 168 -0.39 3.72 -9.78
N TYR A 169 0.02 2.70 -10.55
CA TYR A 169 1.27 1.99 -10.32
C TYR A 169 2.10 1.90 -11.61
N PRO A 170 3.23 2.64 -11.73
CA PRO A 170 3.97 2.79 -12.99
C PRO A 170 4.67 1.52 -13.47
N LYS A 171 4.92 0.55 -12.59
CA LYS A 171 5.64 -0.69 -12.92
C LYS A 171 4.69 -1.89 -13.04
N TYR A 172 3.41 -1.65 -13.28
CA TYR A 172 2.43 -2.72 -13.42
C TYR A 172 2.68 -3.53 -14.69
N PRO A 173 2.88 -4.86 -14.61
CA PRO A 173 3.01 -5.69 -15.80
C PRO A 173 1.63 -5.87 -16.45
N LEU A 174 1.38 -5.20 -17.57
CA LEU A 174 0.12 -5.33 -18.30
C LEU A 174 -0.14 -6.79 -18.72
N PRO A 175 -1.37 -7.31 -18.59
CA PRO A 175 -1.75 -8.60 -19.15
C PRO A 175 -1.54 -8.65 -20.67
N SER A 176 -1.24 -9.83 -21.22
CA SER A 176 -0.97 -10.02 -22.66
C SER A 176 -2.05 -9.45 -23.58
N LYS A 177 -3.32 -9.49 -23.17
CA LYS A 177 -4.45 -8.92 -23.92
C LYS A 177 -4.42 -7.39 -24.06
N LEU A 178 -3.71 -6.70 -23.17
CA LEU A 178 -3.52 -5.24 -23.16
C LEU A 178 -2.18 -4.82 -23.77
N GLN A 179 -1.29 -5.77 -24.07
CA GLN A 179 -0.01 -5.50 -24.70
C GLN A 179 -0.14 -5.42 -26.25
N GLY A 180 0.93 -4.99 -26.90
CA GLY A 180 1.06 -5.06 -28.36
C GLY A 180 0.42 -3.90 -29.13
N LEU A 181 0.02 -2.84 -28.44
CA LEU A 181 -0.22 -1.53 -29.07
C LEU A 181 1.15 -0.90 -29.35
N THR A 182 1.48 -0.67 -30.63
CA THR A 182 2.82 -0.20 -31.02
C THR A 182 2.84 1.28 -31.40
N LEU A 183 1.67 1.92 -31.44
CA LEU A 183 1.55 3.37 -31.68
C LEU A 183 1.85 4.21 -30.44
N PHE A 184 1.97 3.58 -29.28
CA PHE A 184 2.24 4.23 -28.01
C PHE A 184 3.45 3.55 -27.36
N ASP A 185 4.34 4.34 -26.79
CA ASP A 185 5.55 3.91 -26.09
C ASP A 185 5.40 3.94 -24.56
N SER A 186 4.23 4.36 -24.09
CA SER A 186 3.94 4.63 -22.70
C SER A 186 2.52 4.21 -22.35
N ASP A 187 2.37 3.71 -21.13
CA ASP A 187 1.09 3.42 -20.50
C ASP A 187 1.09 3.92 -19.05
N MET A 188 -0.11 4.20 -18.55
CA MET A 188 -0.37 4.51 -17.16
C MET A 188 -1.51 3.63 -16.66
N THR A 189 -1.21 2.81 -15.66
CA THR A 189 -2.17 1.85 -15.13
C THR A 189 -2.66 2.27 -13.75
N PHE A 190 -3.99 2.40 -13.61
CA PHE A 190 -4.69 2.63 -12.36
C PHE A 190 -5.40 1.35 -11.92
N LEU A 191 -5.16 0.94 -10.69
CA LEU A 191 -5.61 -0.34 -10.14
C LEU A 191 -6.57 -0.12 -8.98
N ASN A 192 -7.46 -1.08 -8.77
CA ASN A 192 -8.30 -1.15 -7.58
C ASN A 192 -7.48 -1.32 -6.29
N LEU A 193 -8.13 -1.07 -5.16
CA LEU A 193 -7.48 -1.06 -3.85
C LEU A 193 -6.89 -2.42 -3.47
N THR A 194 -7.54 -3.53 -3.85
CA THR A 194 -7.06 -4.89 -3.58
C THR A 194 -5.69 -5.14 -4.24
N GLU A 195 -5.58 -4.87 -5.54
CA GLU A 195 -4.31 -5.02 -6.27
C GLU A 195 -3.22 -4.08 -5.71
N ILE A 196 -3.59 -2.85 -5.33
CA ILE A 196 -2.66 -1.89 -4.73
C ILE A 196 -2.14 -2.37 -3.38
N LYS A 197 -2.99 -2.94 -2.51
CA LYS A 197 -2.60 -3.51 -1.23
C LYS A 197 -1.62 -4.67 -1.42
N ASP A 198 -1.88 -5.55 -2.37
CA ASP A 198 -1.00 -6.68 -2.68
C ASP A 198 0.37 -6.22 -3.19
N ILE A 199 0.39 -5.20 -4.06
CA ILE A 199 1.63 -4.59 -4.54
C ILE A 199 2.39 -3.95 -3.38
N LEU A 200 1.73 -3.14 -2.54
CA LEU A 200 2.39 -2.48 -1.41
C LEU A 200 2.99 -3.51 -0.44
N TYR A 201 2.21 -4.52 -0.07
CA TYR A 201 2.66 -5.63 0.77
C TYR A 201 3.91 -6.30 0.16
N LYS A 202 3.88 -6.61 -1.14
CA LYS A 202 5.02 -7.21 -1.84
C LYS A 202 6.25 -6.29 -1.82
N LYS A 203 6.08 -4.99 -2.03
CA LYS A 203 7.20 -4.04 -2.05
C LYS A 203 7.86 -3.89 -0.69
N VAL A 204 7.08 -3.93 0.39
CA VAL A 204 7.65 -3.91 1.75
C VAL A 204 8.35 -5.22 2.06
N THR A 205 7.75 -6.37 1.74
CA THR A 205 8.39 -7.70 1.95
C THR A 205 9.67 -7.88 1.12
N ASP A 206 9.72 -7.36 -0.11
CA ASP A 206 10.91 -7.39 -0.98
C ASP A 206 11.98 -6.34 -0.58
N GLY A 207 11.73 -5.50 0.42
CA GLY A 207 12.65 -4.40 0.81
C GLY A 207 12.76 -3.29 -0.24
N SER A 208 11.83 -3.23 -1.19
CA SER A 208 11.75 -2.20 -2.24
C SER A 208 11.12 -0.91 -1.71
N TYR A 209 11.79 -0.26 -0.75
CA TYR A 209 11.20 0.83 0.03
C TYR A 209 10.84 2.07 -0.79
N ASP A 210 11.63 2.45 -1.79
CA ASP A 210 11.34 3.64 -2.62
C ASP A 210 10.02 3.48 -3.39
N ASP A 211 9.78 2.29 -3.94
CA ASP A 211 8.51 1.94 -4.60
C ASP A 211 7.35 1.95 -3.60
N ALA A 212 7.55 1.38 -2.41
CA ALA A 212 6.52 1.33 -1.36
C ALA A 212 6.15 2.75 -0.88
N ILE A 213 7.13 3.61 -0.63
CA ILE A 213 6.92 5.00 -0.19
C ILE A 213 6.21 5.81 -1.27
N SER A 214 6.63 5.69 -2.54
CA SER A 214 5.96 6.38 -3.64
C SER A 214 4.49 5.97 -3.75
N LEU A 215 4.22 4.67 -3.67
CA LEU A 215 2.86 4.14 -3.74
C LEU A 215 1.99 4.64 -2.57
N THR A 216 2.52 4.59 -1.35
CA THR A 216 1.83 5.06 -0.15
C THR A 216 1.54 6.55 -0.19
N LYS A 217 2.45 7.37 -0.71
CA LYS A 217 2.22 8.81 -0.91
C LYS A 217 1.12 9.09 -1.94
N ASP A 218 0.96 8.23 -2.95
CA ASP A 218 -0.12 8.36 -3.92
C ASP A 218 -1.50 7.95 -3.35
N MET A 219 -1.51 7.19 -2.24
CA MET A 219 -2.70 6.76 -1.49
C MET A 219 -3.17 7.80 -0.45
N ASP A 220 -3.09 9.09 -0.80
CA ASP A 220 -3.40 10.27 0.02
C ASP A 220 -4.92 10.51 0.28
N THR A 221 -5.68 9.44 0.52
CA THR A 221 -7.10 9.49 0.86
C THR A 221 -7.38 8.72 2.15
N GLU A 222 -8.58 8.90 2.73
CA GLU A 222 -9.00 8.15 3.91
C GLU A 222 -8.99 6.63 3.66
N ALA A 223 -9.62 6.18 2.57
CA ALA A 223 -9.61 4.77 2.15
C ALA A 223 -8.19 4.27 1.80
N GLY A 224 -7.33 5.14 1.26
CA GLY A 224 -5.92 4.83 1.05
C GLY A 224 -5.17 4.62 2.37
N SER A 225 -5.39 5.48 3.36
CA SER A 225 -4.79 5.38 4.69
C SER A 225 -5.25 4.12 5.42
N GLU A 226 -6.53 3.77 5.33
CA GLU A 226 -7.08 2.51 5.86
C GLU A 226 -6.40 1.30 5.21
N ALA A 227 -6.27 1.31 3.88
CA ALA A 227 -5.60 0.23 3.14
C ALA A 227 -4.11 0.08 3.49
N VAL A 228 -3.40 1.17 3.74
CA VAL A 228 -2.02 1.12 4.25
C VAL A 228 -2.01 0.46 5.64
N GLY A 229 -2.96 0.82 6.51
CA GLY A 229 -3.12 0.21 7.84
C GLY A 229 -3.35 -1.30 7.77
N ASP A 230 -4.24 -1.76 6.90
CA ASP A 230 -4.47 -3.19 6.67
C ASP A 230 -3.19 -3.92 6.26
N VAL A 231 -2.39 -3.32 5.36
CA VAL A 231 -1.12 -3.90 4.91
C VAL A 231 -0.11 -3.95 6.06
N VAL A 232 -0.02 -2.90 6.88
CA VAL A 232 0.85 -2.85 8.06
C VAL A 232 0.47 -3.93 9.07
N ILE A 233 -0.81 -4.08 9.39
CA ILE A 233 -1.29 -5.13 10.31
C ILE A 233 -0.99 -6.52 9.77
N LYS A 234 -1.18 -6.76 8.47
CA LYS A 234 -0.80 -8.02 7.82
C LYS A 234 0.69 -8.29 7.95
N LEU A 235 1.54 -7.30 7.64
CA LEU A 235 3.01 -7.42 7.74
C LEU A 235 3.45 -7.75 9.17
N ILE A 236 2.85 -7.12 10.18
CA ILE A 236 3.12 -7.40 11.60
C ILE A 236 2.66 -8.82 11.97
N GLY A 237 1.47 -9.23 11.55
CA GLY A 237 0.92 -10.56 11.78
C GLY A 237 1.79 -11.68 11.21
N GLU A 238 2.40 -11.43 10.06
CA GLU A 238 3.32 -12.35 9.38
C GLU A 238 4.79 -12.18 9.80
N LYS A 239 5.06 -11.38 10.85
CA LYS A 239 6.40 -11.12 11.41
C LYS A 239 7.40 -10.61 10.37
N CYS A 240 6.95 -9.76 9.44
CA CYS A 240 7.81 -9.16 8.42
C CYS A 240 8.78 -8.15 9.05
N ILE A 241 10.06 -8.47 9.04
CA ILE A 241 11.13 -7.65 9.63
C ILE A 241 11.26 -6.26 8.98
N ASN A 242 10.83 -6.13 7.72
CA ASN A 242 10.99 -4.90 6.93
C ASN A 242 10.02 -3.78 7.33
N VAL A 243 8.98 -4.07 8.12
CA VAL A 243 7.92 -3.09 8.44
C VAL A 243 8.47 -1.91 9.26
N MET A 244 9.46 -2.14 10.13
CA MET A 244 10.07 -1.07 10.91
C MET A 244 10.93 -0.16 10.03
N THR A 245 11.72 -0.72 9.12
CA THR A 245 12.48 0.05 8.13
C THR A 245 11.56 0.85 7.20
N TYR A 246 10.45 0.25 6.77
CA TYR A 246 9.43 0.94 5.97
C TYR A 246 8.84 2.14 6.71
N ALA A 247 8.42 1.97 7.96
CA ALA A 247 7.92 3.06 8.80
C ALA A 247 8.96 4.16 9.01
N TYR A 248 10.22 3.78 9.28
CA TYR A 248 11.33 4.72 9.42
C TYR A 248 11.57 5.53 8.16
N LYS A 249 11.58 4.91 6.97
CA LYS A 249 11.82 5.65 5.71
C LYS A 249 10.64 6.55 5.34
N LEU A 250 9.39 6.17 5.64
CA LEU A 250 8.24 7.07 5.51
C LEU A 250 8.40 8.31 6.41
N TRP A 251 8.76 8.11 7.68
CA TRP A 251 9.00 9.18 8.63
C TRP A 251 10.07 10.17 8.13
N ASN A 252 11.21 9.68 7.67
CA ASN A 252 12.32 10.53 7.22
C ASN A 252 12.12 11.14 5.83
N THR A 253 11.15 10.67 5.05
CA THR A 253 10.78 11.28 3.76
C THR A 253 9.60 12.25 3.87
N GLY A 254 9.25 12.64 5.10
CA GLY A 254 8.23 13.66 5.41
C GLY A 254 6.79 13.15 5.38
N ALA A 255 6.55 11.85 5.20
CA ALA A 255 5.21 11.23 5.22
C ALA A 255 4.81 10.84 6.65
N THR A 256 4.99 11.75 7.61
CA THR A 256 4.75 11.48 9.04
C THR A 256 3.26 11.30 9.34
N ASP A 257 2.40 12.01 8.61
CA ASP A 257 0.94 11.89 8.66
C ASP A 257 0.45 10.46 8.38
N VAL A 258 1.08 9.75 7.43
CA VAL A 258 0.79 8.34 7.18
C VAL A 258 1.10 7.47 8.42
N ILE A 259 2.19 7.75 9.13
CA ILE A 259 2.52 7.04 10.37
C ILE A 259 1.47 7.31 11.45
N TYR A 260 0.95 8.54 11.53
CA TYR A 260 -0.12 8.88 12.47
C TYR A 260 -1.45 8.19 12.16
N ASN A 261 -1.79 8.06 10.87
CA ASN A 261 -3.10 7.59 10.43
C ASN A 261 -3.18 6.08 10.20
N SER A 262 -2.07 5.43 9.86
CA SER A 262 -2.06 4.05 9.34
C SER A 262 -1.17 3.09 10.12
N PHE A 263 -0.41 3.54 11.12
CA PHE A 263 0.45 2.67 11.92
C PHE A 263 0.01 2.63 13.38
N PRO A 264 0.20 1.49 14.08
CA PRO A 264 -0.04 1.41 15.51
C PRO A 264 0.73 2.49 16.27
N THR A 265 0.10 3.08 17.29
CA THR A 265 0.67 4.18 18.10
C THR A 265 2.13 3.96 18.55
N PRO A 266 2.57 2.73 18.93
CA PRO A 266 3.97 2.51 19.32
C PRO A 266 5.00 2.91 18.25
N PHE A 267 4.70 2.79 16.95
CA PHE A 267 5.63 3.21 15.89
C PHE A 267 5.90 4.72 15.95
N GLN A 268 4.88 5.53 16.27
CA GLN A 268 5.00 6.98 16.35
C GLN A 268 5.97 7.39 17.45
N VAL A 269 5.81 6.84 18.67
CA VAL A 269 6.65 7.19 19.82
C VAL A 269 8.08 6.68 19.68
N ILE A 270 8.27 5.51 19.04
CA ILE A 270 9.58 4.95 18.71
C ILE A 270 10.31 5.84 17.70
N LEU A 271 9.68 6.15 16.57
CA LEU A 271 10.32 6.90 15.47
C LEU A 271 10.57 8.37 15.80
N LYS A 272 9.69 8.98 16.61
CA LYS A 272 9.88 10.34 17.11
C LYS A 272 10.99 10.45 18.16
N GLY A 273 11.40 9.33 18.76
CA GLY A 273 12.38 9.30 19.84
C GLY A 273 11.85 9.91 21.15
N GLU A 274 10.54 9.76 21.40
CA GLU A 274 9.93 10.22 22.64
C GLU A 274 10.31 9.32 23.83
N ALA A 275 10.08 9.84 25.04
CA ALA A 275 10.17 9.03 26.24
C ALA A 275 9.08 7.95 26.25
N VAL A 276 9.49 6.69 26.40
CA VAL A 276 8.63 5.50 26.40
C VAL A 276 8.88 4.65 27.63
N THR A 277 7.86 3.87 28.00
CA THR A 277 7.99 2.77 28.96
C THR A 277 7.90 1.46 28.18
N ILE A 278 8.83 0.54 28.44
CA ILE A 278 8.91 -0.78 27.80
C ILE A 278 8.46 -1.82 28.82
N VAL A 279 7.32 -2.48 28.60
CA VAL A 279 6.68 -3.36 29.59
C VAL A 279 6.59 -4.78 29.07
N SER A 280 6.98 -5.77 29.88
CA SER A 280 6.81 -7.18 29.50
C SER A 280 5.33 -7.51 29.40
N LYS A 281 4.92 -8.10 28.28
CA LYS A 281 3.52 -8.51 28.08
C LYS A 281 3.10 -9.60 29.07
N GLU A 282 3.95 -10.61 29.27
CA GLU A 282 3.63 -11.76 30.12
C GLU A 282 3.58 -11.36 31.60
N TYR A 283 4.58 -10.62 32.06
CA TYR A 283 4.76 -10.34 33.50
C TYR A 283 4.27 -8.97 33.94
N GLN A 284 3.89 -8.09 33.01
CA GLN A 284 3.39 -6.75 33.28
C GLN A 284 4.37 -5.87 34.10
N GLN A 285 5.67 -6.15 34.00
CA GLN A 285 6.74 -5.39 34.65
C GLN A 285 7.46 -4.48 33.65
N ALA A 286 7.75 -3.24 34.05
CA ALA A 286 8.46 -2.27 33.22
C ALA A 286 9.98 -2.48 33.28
N MET A 287 10.65 -2.36 32.14
CA MET A 287 12.11 -2.36 32.06
C MET A 287 12.66 -1.15 32.82
N LYS A 288 13.51 -1.41 33.81
CA LYS A 288 14.04 -0.43 34.75
C LYS A 288 15.56 -0.51 34.81
N LEU A 289 16.20 0.66 34.79
CA LEU A 289 17.59 0.80 35.21
C LEU A 289 17.60 1.36 36.64
N ASP A 290 18.07 0.57 37.61
CA ASP A 290 18.17 1.00 39.01
C ASP A 290 19.65 1.13 39.39
N ALA A 291 20.19 2.32 39.18
CA ALA A 291 21.59 2.62 39.45
C ALA A 291 21.68 3.68 40.58
N SER A 292 22.00 3.25 41.80
CA SER A 292 22.35 4.20 42.86
C SER A 292 23.72 4.85 42.64
N ASP A 293 24.61 4.20 41.89
CA ASP A 293 25.90 4.70 41.38
C ASP A 293 26.20 4.00 40.04
N PRO A 294 25.81 4.59 38.88
CA PRO A 294 25.93 3.91 37.59
C PRO A 294 27.39 3.67 37.22
N LYS A 295 27.77 2.39 37.17
CA LYS A 295 29.06 1.93 36.61
C LYS A 295 28.93 1.69 35.10
N THR A 296 30.05 1.43 34.43
CA THR A 296 30.11 1.09 33.00
C THR A 296 29.27 -0.14 32.60
N ASP A 297 28.80 -0.95 33.55
CA ASP A 297 27.92 -2.11 33.34
C ASP A 297 26.87 -2.23 34.44
N THR A 298 25.74 -1.55 34.26
CA THR A 298 24.66 -1.55 35.26
C THR A 298 23.55 -2.53 34.88
N PRO A 299 23.16 -3.48 35.76
CA PRO A 299 22.08 -4.41 35.47
C PRO A 299 20.72 -3.75 35.24
N VAL A 300 19.94 -4.31 34.31
CA VAL A 300 18.55 -3.90 34.02
C VAL A 300 17.58 -4.95 34.56
N PHE A 301 16.47 -4.50 35.14
CA PHE A 301 15.47 -5.36 35.79
C PHE A 301 14.05 -5.04 35.31
N GLY A 302 13.12 -5.96 35.55
CA GLY A 302 11.69 -5.68 35.50
C GLY A 302 11.23 -5.13 36.85
N ASP A 303 10.49 -4.03 36.85
CA ASP A 303 9.81 -3.47 38.02
C ASP A 303 8.30 -3.68 37.90
N GLY A 304 7.70 -4.34 38.89
CA GLY A 304 6.25 -4.58 38.93
C GLY A 304 5.42 -3.39 39.41
N ASN A 305 6.05 -2.40 40.05
CA ASN A 305 5.38 -1.29 40.71
C ASN A 305 5.55 0.02 39.93
N ASP A 306 6.76 0.33 39.50
CA ASP A 306 7.06 1.58 38.78
C ASP A 306 6.87 1.41 37.26
N LYS A 307 6.06 2.29 36.66
CA LYS A 307 5.82 2.33 35.21
C LYS A 307 5.88 3.73 34.61
N ILE A 308 6.25 4.73 35.42
CA ILE A 308 6.13 6.16 35.07
C ILE A 308 7.41 6.94 35.40
N SER A 309 8.21 6.52 36.39
CA SER A 309 9.38 7.29 36.80
C SER A 309 10.46 7.35 35.70
N LYS A 310 11.49 8.17 35.94
CA LYS A 310 12.65 8.25 35.05
C LYS A 310 13.43 6.92 34.97
N LYS A 311 13.36 6.07 36.00
CA LYS A 311 14.06 4.77 36.05
C LYS A 311 13.59 3.81 34.98
N VAL A 312 12.32 3.91 34.61
CA VAL A 312 11.63 3.10 33.60
C VAL A 312 11.40 3.86 32.29
N SER A 313 12.00 5.04 32.17
CA SER A 313 11.89 5.91 31.00
C SER A 313 13.03 5.64 30.03
N TRP A 314 12.68 5.22 28.82
CA TRP A 314 13.63 4.93 27.75
C TRP A 314 13.33 5.81 26.52
N LYS A 315 14.28 5.92 25.60
CA LYS A 315 14.07 6.47 24.27
C LYS A 315 14.75 5.60 23.22
N PHE A 316 14.14 5.54 22.04
CA PHE A 316 14.73 4.90 20.87
C PHE A 316 15.47 5.94 20.04
N GLN A 317 16.74 5.69 19.74
CA GLN A 317 17.55 6.49 18.83
C GLN A 317 17.85 5.65 17.59
N THR A 318 17.55 6.19 16.42
CA THR A 318 17.63 5.45 15.15
C THR A 318 19.03 5.52 14.55
N GLU A 319 19.48 4.39 14.00
CA GLU A 319 20.67 4.27 13.16
C GLU A 319 20.33 3.41 11.93
N ILE A 320 21.17 3.48 10.89
CA ILE A 320 20.99 2.67 9.67
C ILE A 320 22.19 1.74 9.52
N GLU A 321 21.90 0.44 9.45
CA GLU A 321 22.88 -0.61 9.21
C GLU A 321 22.39 -1.48 8.04
N ASN A 322 23.17 -1.56 6.96
CA ASN A 322 22.84 -2.38 5.77
C ASN A 322 21.41 -2.15 5.26
N ASP A 323 21.04 -0.88 5.04
CA ASP A 323 19.70 -0.41 4.64
C ASP A 323 18.54 -0.68 5.61
N ASN A 324 18.80 -1.31 6.76
CA ASN A 324 17.82 -1.56 7.80
C ASN A 324 17.94 -0.54 8.92
N VAL A 325 16.79 -0.17 9.49
CA VAL A 325 16.79 0.63 10.71
C VAL A 325 17.15 -0.26 11.91
N VAL A 326 18.09 0.21 12.70
CA VAL A 326 18.42 -0.34 14.02
C VAL A 326 18.31 0.76 15.06
N PHE A 327 18.28 0.38 16.33
CA PHE A 327 18.02 1.32 17.41
C PHE A 327 18.99 1.17 18.57
N LYS A 328 19.49 2.31 19.04
CA LYS A 328 20.04 2.45 20.39
C LYS A 328 18.90 2.72 21.36
N ILE A 329 18.85 1.98 22.47
CA ILE A 329 17.79 2.10 23.48
C ILE A 329 18.38 2.74 24.74
N CYS A 330 18.04 4.00 25.00
CA CYS A 330 18.70 4.82 26.02
C CYS A 330 17.77 5.09 27.21
N ASN A 331 18.22 4.79 28.42
CA ASN A 331 17.53 5.17 29.66
C ASN A 331 17.70 6.66 29.93
N LEU A 332 16.63 7.37 30.28
CA LEU A 332 16.63 8.82 30.44
C LEU A 332 17.08 9.31 31.82
N GLU A 333 17.16 8.46 32.83
CA GLU A 333 17.67 8.86 34.15
C GLU A 333 19.19 8.96 34.15
N HIS A 334 19.85 7.93 33.61
CA HIS A 334 21.30 7.82 33.66
C HIS A 334 21.99 8.03 32.30
N ASN A 335 21.23 8.25 31.22
CA ASN A 335 21.74 8.37 29.84
C ASN A 335 22.62 7.17 29.43
N MET A 336 22.19 5.97 29.82
CA MET A 336 22.88 4.71 29.52
C MET A 336 22.11 3.91 28.49
N TYR A 337 22.83 3.14 27.68
CA TYR A 337 22.32 2.38 26.55
C TYR A 337 22.22 0.92 26.90
N LEU A 338 21.07 0.31 26.59
CA LEU A 338 20.83 -1.12 26.74
C LEU A 338 21.89 -1.91 25.95
N LYS A 339 22.42 -2.98 26.52
CA LYS A 339 23.34 -3.92 25.85
C LYS A 339 23.22 -5.32 26.43
N LEU A 340 23.75 -6.30 25.71
CA LEU A 340 23.99 -7.64 26.25
C LEU A 340 25.44 -7.80 26.72
N ASP A 341 25.62 -8.50 27.83
CA ASP A 341 26.93 -8.89 28.34
C ASP A 341 27.69 -9.76 27.32
N ALA A 342 29.01 -9.58 27.25
CA ALA A 342 29.90 -10.41 26.46
C ALA A 342 30.00 -11.85 27.00
N ASN A 343 29.68 -12.05 28.27
CA ASN A 343 29.64 -13.38 28.89
C ASN A 343 28.24 -13.98 28.85
N THR A 344 28.19 -15.30 28.75
CA THR A 344 26.95 -16.09 28.83
C THR A 344 26.86 -16.83 30.16
N ASP A 345 25.65 -17.14 30.58
CA ASP A 345 25.39 -18.09 31.66
C ASP A 345 25.56 -19.55 31.18
N SER A 346 25.18 -20.51 32.02
CA SER A 346 25.22 -21.95 31.69
C SER A 346 24.23 -22.39 30.61
N LEU A 347 23.22 -21.56 30.31
CA LEU A 347 22.22 -21.79 29.26
C LEU A 347 22.60 -21.08 27.96
N GLY A 348 23.69 -20.30 27.97
CA GLY A 348 24.13 -19.47 26.86
C GLY A 348 23.43 -18.12 26.78
N ASP A 349 22.53 -17.81 27.74
CA ASP A 349 21.84 -16.54 27.83
C ASP A 349 22.81 -15.43 28.29
N ARG A 350 22.64 -14.21 27.77
CA ARG A 350 23.50 -13.06 28.12
C ARG A 350 22.78 -12.15 29.09
N LYS A 351 23.47 -11.60 30.09
CA LYS A 351 22.81 -10.66 31.00
C LYS A 351 22.49 -9.35 30.28
N VAL A 352 21.32 -8.77 30.52
CA VAL A 352 20.97 -7.44 30.00
C VAL A 352 21.50 -6.38 30.95
N LEU A 353 22.28 -5.47 30.39
CA LEU A 353 22.98 -4.40 31.09
C LEU A 353 22.68 -3.05 30.42
N ALA A 354 23.09 -1.97 31.06
CA ALA A 354 23.18 -0.66 30.47
C ALA A 354 24.59 -0.09 30.65
N SER A 355 25.07 0.65 29.65
CA SER A 355 26.43 1.17 29.57
C SER A 355 26.48 2.57 28.95
N ALA A 356 27.60 3.28 29.02
CA ALA A 356 27.75 4.57 28.35
C ALA A 356 27.90 4.37 26.83
N ASP A 357 27.54 5.38 26.02
CA ASP A 357 27.65 5.30 24.54
C ASP A 357 29.09 5.10 24.05
N SER A 358 30.08 5.54 24.84
CA SER A 358 31.51 5.39 24.53
C SER A 358 31.98 3.94 24.48
N ASP A 359 31.20 3.02 25.01
CA ASP A 359 31.67 1.66 25.32
C ASP A 359 31.35 0.65 24.19
N GLY A 360 30.68 1.08 23.12
CA GLY A 360 30.43 0.27 21.93
C GLY A 360 29.17 0.66 21.15
N ASN A 361 28.98 0.07 19.97
CA ASN A 361 27.75 0.25 19.22
C ASN A 361 26.69 -0.77 19.65
N TYR A 362 25.84 -0.38 20.60
CA TYR A 362 24.79 -1.25 21.15
C TYR A 362 23.47 -1.04 20.40
N THR A 363 23.31 -1.76 19.29
CA THR A 363 22.14 -1.61 18.40
C THR A 363 21.20 -2.81 18.48
N TYR A 364 19.90 -2.54 18.32
CA TYR A 364 18.83 -3.54 18.36
C TYR A 364 17.95 -3.43 17.13
N TYR A 365 17.55 -4.57 16.58
CA TYR A 365 16.35 -4.66 15.76
C TYR A 365 15.13 -4.60 16.67
N VAL A 366 14.19 -3.71 16.35
CA VAL A 366 12.90 -3.58 17.05
C VAL A 366 11.84 -4.17 16.14
N GLU A 367 11.58 -5.46 16.30
CA GLU A 367 10.71 -6.22 15.41
C GLU A 367 9.30 -6.32 15.97
N PRO A 368 8.28 -5.77 15.27
CA PRO A 368 6.90 -5.92 15.70
C PRO A 368 6.37 -7.32 15.39
N ALA A 369 5.47 -7.79 16.25
CA ALA A 369 4.73 -9.02 16.06
C ALA A 369 3.30 -8.88 16.60
N MET A 370 2.42 -9.78 16.19
CA MET A 370 1.06 -9.88 16.72
C MET A 370 0.97 -11.04 17.72
N THR A 371 0.61 -10.74 18.96
CA THR A 371 0.37 -11.76 20.00
C THR A 371 -1.01 -11.53 20.60
N ASN A 372 -1.92 -12.51 20.56
CA ASN A 372 -3.29 -12.40 21.12
C ASN A 372 -4.03 -11.11 20.72
N GLY A 373 -3.92 -10.68 19.46
CA GLY A 373 -4.59 -9.47 18.97
C GLY A 373 -3.94 -8.13 19.36
N HIS A 374 -2.79 -8.14 20.05
CA HIS A 374 -2.05 -6.92 20.37
C HIS A 374 -0.70 -6.89 19.67
N VAL A 375 -0.31 -5.69 19.23
CA VAL A 375 1.03 -5.40 18.72
C VAL A 375 2.03 -5.42 19.87
N VAL A 376 3.06 -6.25 19.72
CA VAL A 376 4.19 -6.36 20.62
C VAL A 376 5.47 -6.17 19.84
N PHE A 377 6.58 -5.94 20.53
CA PHE A 377 7.89 -5.76 19.95
C PHE A 377 8.88 -6.72 20.57
N ARG A 378 9.80 -7.22 19.75
CA ARG A 378 10.95 -8.00 20.16
C ARG A 378 12.19 -7.16 19.95
N LEU A 379 12.97 -7.03 21.01
CA LEU A 379 14.22 -6.28 21.01
C LEU A 379 15.35 -7.28 20.78
N ILE A 380 15.89 -7.33 19.58
CA ILE A 380 16.88 -8.33 19.17
C ILE A 380 18.23 -7.62 19.03
N ASP A 381 19.19 -8.01 19.84
CA ASP A 381 20.54 -7.46 19.78
C ASP A 381 21.19 -7.75 18.42
N SER A 382 21.80 -6.73 17.81
CA SER A 382 22.38 -6.82 16.46
C SER A 382 23.66 -7.66 16.42
N GLN A 383 24.41 -7.73 17.52
CA GLN A 383 25.70 -8.41 17.60
C GLN A 383 25.53 -9.91 17.90
N TYR A 384 24.67 -10.25 18.86
CA TYR A 384 24.50 -11.60 19.35
C TYR A 384 23.24 -12.29 18.83
N HIS A 385 22.36 -11.55 18.15
CA HIS A 385 21.08 -12.03 17.63
C HIS A 385 20.18 -12.70 18.69
N GLN A 386 20.32 -12.28 19.94
CA GLN A 386 19.52 -12.75 21.06
C GLN A 386 18.43 -11.73 21.39
N ALA A 387 17.19 -12.20 21.53
CA ALA A 387 16.06 -11.35 21.92
C ALA A 387 16.08 -11.11 23.43
N VAL A 388 15.82 -9.86 23.84
CA VAL A 388 15.66 -9.50 25.25
C VAL A 388 14.42 -10.20 25.83
N LYS A 389 14.64 -10.99 26.88
CA LYS A 389 13.63 -11.72 27.62
C LYS A 389 13.61 -11.33 29.09
N MET A 390 12.44 -11.46 29.70
CA MET A 390 12.30 -11.37 31.16
C MET A 390 12.33 -12.76 31.79
N ASP A 391 13.03 -12.88 32.92
CA ASP A 391 13.16 -14.14 33.67
C ASP A 391 11.80 -14.62 34.25
N ASP A 392 11.61 -15.93 34.30
CA ASP A 392 10.40 -16.57 34.83
C ASP A 392 10.36 -16.58 36.36
N LYS A 393 11.50 -16.36 37.01
CA LYS A 393 11.61 -16.24 38.46
C LYS A 393 11.71 -14.79 38.91
N GLU A 394 10.93 -14.47 39.93
CA GLU A 394 11.09 -13.20 40.66
C GLU A 394 12.30 -13.30 41.57
N GLY A 395 13.15 -12.30 41.47
CA GLY A 395 14.22 -12.05 42.41
C GLY A 395 13.72 -11.33 43.66
N PRO A 396 14.66 -10.91 44.52
CA PRO A 396 14.35 -10.11 45.69
C PRO A 396 13.56 -8.84 45.33
N ASN A 397 12.61 -8.47 46.18
CA ASN A 397 11.73 -7.30 46.01
C ASN A 397 10.75 -7.38 44.82
N GLY A 398 10.53 -8.57 44.25
CA GLY A 398 9.57 -8.79 43.16
C GLY A 398 10.09 -8.42 41.76
N ASN A 399 11.36 -8.00 41.66
CA ASN A 399 11.98 -7.64 40.39
C ASN A 399 12.42 -8.89 39.63
N ARG A 400 12.31 -8.87 38.31
CA ARG A 400 12.81 -9.95 37.44
C ARG A 400 14.10 -9.55 36.74
N SER A 401 15.03 -10.49 36.58
CA SER A 401 16.22 -10.25 35.76
C SER A 401 15.85 -10.22 34.28
N LEU A 402 16.65 -9.52 33.48
CA LEU A 402 16.53 -9.54 32.02
C LEU A 402 17.74 -10.24 31.41
N TRP A 403 17.48 -11.00 30.35
CA TRP A 403 18.46 -11.83 29.66
C TRP A 403 18.31 -11.69 28.14
N GLY A 404 19.39 -11.80 27.39
CA GLY A 404 19.38 -12.14 25.97
C GLY A 404 19.14 -13.64 25.85
N HIS A 405 18.07 -14.02 25.15
CA HIS A 405 17.67 -15.41 24.99
C HIS A 405 18.55 -16.15 23.98
N ASN A 406 19.22 -17.21 24.43
CA ASN A 406 19.93 -18.18 23.60
C ASN A 406 18.97 -19.20 22.99
N GLY A 407 18.09 -18.71 22.13
CA GLY A 407 17.12 -19.52 21.37
C GLY A 407 16.68 -18.75 20.13
N ASP A 408 15.64 -19.24 19.45
CA ASP A 408 15.06 -18.51 18.32
C ASP A 408 14.48 -17.17 18.81
N PRO A 409 15.07 -16.01 18.44
CA PRO A 409 14.56 -14.70 18.86
C PRO A 409 13.16 -14.42 18.28
N ARG A 410 12.73 -15.20 17.27
CA ARG A 410 11.41 -15.10 16.64
C ARG A 410 10.46 -16.25 17.02
N GLY A 411 10.89 -17.09 17.96
CA GLY A 411 10.15 -18.26 18.43
C GLY A 411 8.88 -17.92 19.23
N ASN A 412 8.16 -18.95 19.66
CA ASN A 412 6.93 -18.83 20.45
C ASN A 412 7.21 -18.74 21.96
N ASN A 413 8.11 -17.83 22.35
CA ASN A 413 8.41 -17.56 23.75
C ASN A 413 7.78 -16.22 24.17
N LYS A 414 6.78 -16.28 25.05
CA LYS A 414 6.02 -15.10 25.51
C LYS A 414 6.86 -14.12 26.33
N SER A 415 7.96 -14.57 26.94
CA SER A 415 8.84 -13.69 27.71
C SER A 415 9.64 -12.72 26.84
N LEU A 416 9.61 -12.89 25.50
CA LEU A 416 10.27 -12.03 24.51
C LEU A 416 9.41 -10.83 24.09
N ASP A 417 8.12 -10.84 24.42
CA ASP A 417 7.17 -9.88 23.89
C ASP A 417 7.07 -8.64 24.80
N TRP A 418 7.43 -7.49 24.23
CA TRP A 418 7.40 -6.19 24.92
C TRP A 418 6.31 -5.28 24.36
N VAL A 419 5.66 -4.57 25.25
CA VAL A 419 4.67 -3.54 24.96
C VAL A 419 5.35 -2.18 25.13
N ILE A 420 5.30 -1.33 24.12
CA ILE A 420 5.95 -0.02 24.11
C ILE A 420 4.89 1.06 24.02
N ALA A 421 4.93 2.03 24.94
CA ALA A 421 4.03 3.19 24.91
C ALA A 421 4.71 4.43 25.46
N ALA A 422 4.13 5.61 25.19
CA ALA A 422 4.59 6.88 25.76
C ALA A 422 4.67 6.80 27.30
N ASN A 423 5.75 7.33 27.88
CA ASN A 423 5.99 7.34 29.33
C ASN A 423 5.15 8.42 30.06
N THR A 424 3.87 8.44 29.75
CA THR A 424 2.83 9.30 30.32
C THR A 424 1.50 8.57 30.40
N LYS A 425 1.37 7.38 29.76
CA LYS A 425 0.16 6.56 29.81
C LYS A 425 0.02 5.88 31.18
N ILE A 426 -1.20 5.93 31.72
CA ILE A 426 -1.61 5.07 32.82
C ILE A 426 -1.79 3.66 32.25
N TRP A 427 -0.99 2.71 32.71
CA TRP A 427 -0.99 1.34 32.24
C TRP A 427 -2.17 0.56 32.86
N GLU A 428 -3.33 0.60 32.20
CA GLU A 428 -4.46 -0.29 32.53
C GLU A 428 -4.24 -1.69 31.94
N LYS A 429 -4.74 -2.71 32.64
CA LYS A 429 -4.36 -4.12 32.50
C LYS A 429 -4.56 -4.77 31.11
N GLU A 430 -5.16 -4.08 30.14
CA GLU A 430 -5.47 -4.65 28.81
C GLU A 430 -5.33 -3.66 27.62
N ALA A 431 -4.86 -2.43 27.84
CA ALA A 431 -5.03 -1.38 26.84
C ALA A 431 -3.75 -1.05 26.05
N ILE A 432 -3.42 -1.87 25.05
CA ILE A 432 -2.97 -1.34 23.75
C ILE A 432 -3.90 -1.92 22.69
N GLU A 433 -5.02 -1.23 22.51
CA GLU A 433 -5.88 -1.41 21.34
C GLU A 433 -5.21 -0.79 20.11
N ILE A 434 -5.53 -1.38 18.95
CA ILE A 434 -5.01 -1.05 17.61
C ILE A 434 -5.29 0.41 17.27
#